data_AF-A0A959LHH8-F1
#
_entry.id   AF-A0A959LHH8-F1
#
_cell.length_a   1.000
_cell.length_b   1.000
_cell.length_c   1.000
_cell.angle_alpha   90.00
_cell.angle_beta   90.00
_cell.angle_gamma   90.00
#
_symmetry.space_group_name_H-M   'P 1'
#
loop_
_entity.id
_entity.type
_entity.pdbx_description
1 polymer ?
#
loop_
_entity_poly.entity_id
_entity_poly.type
_entity_poly.pdbx_seq_one_letter_code
_entity_poly.pdbx_strand_id
1 'polypeptide(L)'
;VGGHCIGVDPYYLIHKSMALGFDPQVINSGRRINDLMPAFIAKKLTQLLISKGKYPQHTRVLVMGITFKENVSDIRNSKVADLITELNLFAIRTDIHDPHASAEEVKKEYGFDLVSEPGEQYDAIVVAVNHDDFKRYSIADLKAMMNGDPILVDIKALYDRATVEKEMTYWRL
;
A
#
# COMPACT_ATOMS: atom_id res chain seq x y z
N VAL A 1 6.35 -7.03 1.39
CA VAL A 1 6.28 -8.45 1.82
C VAL A 1 5.89 -8.50 3.30
N GLY A 2 4.65 -8.90 3.59
CA GLY A 2 4.11 -8.98 4.96
C GLY A 2 3.86 -10.42 5.41
N GLY A 3 3.04 -10.58 6.45
CA GLY A 3 2.68 -11.88 7.03
C GLY A 3 3.82 -12.51 7.84
N HIS A 4 3.53 -13.63 8.50
CA HIS A 4 4.48 -14.22 9.46
C HIS A 4 5.68 -14.88 8.78
N CYS A 5 5.46 -15.83 7.86
CA CYS A 5 6.56 -16.70 7.40
C CYS A 5 7.68 -15.92 6.70
N ILE A 6 7.34 -15.03 5.76
CA ILE A 6 8.37 -14.27 5.04
C ILE A 6 8.75 -13.00 5.82
N GLY A 7 7.82 -12.43 6.59
CA GLY A 7 8.03 -11.22 7.39
C GLY A 7 8.90 -11.44 8.62
N VAL A 8 8.87 -12.63 9.23
CA VAL A 8 9.44 -12.89 10.57
C VAL A 8 10.49 -14.00 10.53
N ASP A 9 10.24 -15.14 9.87
CA ASP A 9 11.16 -16.30 9.88
C ASP A 9 12.59 -15.98 9.46
N PRO A 10 12.85 -15.10 8.46
CA PRO A 10 14.21 -14.71 8.11
C PRO A 10 14.98 -14.11 9.29
N TYR A 11 14.34 -13.38 10.20
CA TYR A 11 15.02 -12.81 11.37
C TYR A 11 15.44 -13.89 12.37
N TYR A 12 14.65 -14.95 12.56
CA TYR A 12 15.07 -16.09 13.37
C TYR A 12 16.30 -16.77 12.79
N LEU A 13 16.32 -16.97 11.47
CA LEU A 13 17.48 -17.54 10.78
C LEU A 13 18.70 -16.62 10.86
N ILE A 14 18.52 -15.30 10.66
CA ILE A 14 19.58 -14.31 10.81
C ILE A 14 20.17 -14.37 12.22
N HIS A 15 19.32 -14.34 13.24
CA HIS A 15 19.74 -14.41 14.63
C HIS A 15 20.52 -15.70 14.92
N LYS A 16 20.03 -16.86 14.46
CA LYS A 16 20.71 -18.14 14.66
C LYS A 16 22.04 -18.21 13.91
N SER A 17 22.11 -17.69 12.68
CA SER A 17 23.33 -17.62 11.87
C SER A 17 24.40 -16.79 12.56
N MET A 18 24.04 -15.58 13.02
CA MET A 18 24.93 -14.69 13.75
C MET A 18 25.44 -15.31 15.05
N ALA A 19 24.57 -16.00 15.80
CA ALA A 19 24.96 -16.71 17.03
C ALA A 19 25.96 -17.86 16.78
N LEU A 20 26.02 -18.40 15.56
CA LEU A 20 26.97 -19.42 15.14
C LEU A 20 28.22 -18.82 14.46
N GLY A 21 28.33 -17.49 14.37
CA GLY A 21 29.47 -16.79 13.75
C GLY A 21 29.39 -16.66 12.23
N PHE A 22 28.24 -16.97 11.61
CA PHE A 22 28.02 -16.81 10.17
C PHE A 22 27.22 -15.52 9.90
N ASP A 23 27.72 -14.65 9.03
CA ASP A 23 27.01 -13.43 8.60
C ASP A 23 26.13 -13.70 7.35
N PRO A 24 24.79 -13.73 7.47
CA PRO A 24 23.88 -14.08 6.39
C PRO A 24 23.55 -12.86 5.51
N GLN A 25 24.56 -12.29 4.84
CA GLN A 25 24.44 -11.02 4.10
C GLN A 25 23.32 -10.99 3.06
N VAL A 26 23.08 -12.11 2.37
CA VAL A 26 22.02 -12.22 1.35
C VAL A 26 20.63 -12.06 1.98
N ILE A 27 20.39 -12.71 3.12
CA ILE A 27 19.10 -12.65 3.82
C ILE A 27 18.89 -11.25 4.41
N ASN A 28 19.93 -10.69 5.03
CA ASN A 28 19.92 -9.33 5.56
C ASN A 28 19.58 -8.30 4.47
N SER A 29 20.22 -8.42 3.30
CA SER A 29 20.00 -7.51 2.17
C SER A 29 18.58 -7.64 1.62
N GLY A 30 18.07 -8.86 1.46
CA GLY A 30 16.70 -9.12 1.03
C GLY A 30 15.67 -8.54 2.00
N ARG A 31 15.85 -8.70 3.31
CA ARG A 31 14.99 -8.09 4.32
C ARG A 31 15.02 -6.58 4.25
N ARG A 32 16.21 -5.98 4.22
CA ARG A 32 16.38 -4.53 4.12
C ARG A 32 15.65 -3.95 2.91
N ILE A 33 15.74 -4.58 1.73
CA ILE A 33 15.00 -4.12 0.54
C ILE A 33 13.49 -4.18 0.81
N ASN A 34 12.99 -5.31 1.31
CA ASN A 34 11.56 -5.50 1.57
C ASN A 34 11.00 -4.53 2.62
N ASP A 35 11.78 -4.20 3.65
CA ASP A 35 11.38 -3.28 4.71
C ASP A 35 11.35 -1.82 4.26
N LEU A 36 12.15 -1.46 3.25
CA LEU A 36 12.18 -0.11 2.68
C LEU A 36 11.09 0.15 1.64
N MET A 37 10.39 -0.89 1.17
CA MET A 37 9.37 -0.75 0.12
C MET A 37 8.22 0.20 0.48
N PRO A 38 7.62 0.17 1.68
CA PRO A 38 6.55 1.10 2.05
C PRO A 38 6.97 2.57 1.90
N ALA A 39 8.12 2.94 2.48
CA ALA A 39 8.67 4.29 2.39
C ALA A 39 9.01 4.69 0.95
N PHE A 40 9.53 3.76 0.15
CA PHE A 40 9.81 3.99 -1.27
C PHE A 40 8.54 4.30 -2.06
N ILE A 41 7.46 3.52 -1.86
CA ILE A 41 6.17 3.71 -2.53
C ILE A 41 5.54 5.04 -2.10
N ALA A 42 5.51 5.34 -0.80
CA ALA A 42 5.01 6.61 -0.28
C ALA A 42 5.75 7.80 -0.91
N LYS A 43 7.10 7.76 -0.90
CA LYS A 43 7.93 8.78 -1.54
C LYS A 43 7.62 8.93 -3.02
N LYS A 44 7.38 7.83 -3.74
CA LYS A 44 7.03 7.89 -5.17
C LYS A 44 5.68 8.53 -5.40
N LEU A 45 4.65 8.16 -4.64
CA LEU A 45 3.35 8.80 -4.73
C LEU A 45 3.44 10.30 -4.42
N THR A 46 4.14 10.68 -3.34
CA THR A 46 4.36 12.10 -2.99
C THR A 46 5.02 12.87 -4.12
N GLN A 47 6.03 12.30 -4.79
CA GLN A 47 6.68 12.93 -5.95
C GLN A 47 5.73 13.12 -7.14
N LEU A 48 4.84 12.15 -7.40
CA LEU A 48 3.84 12.24 -8.46
C LEU A 48 2.78 13.29 -8.15
N LEU A 49 2.33 13.37 -6.89
CA LEU A 49 1.38 14.40 -6.45
C LEU A 49 1.97 15.80 -6.66
N ILE A 50 3.21 16.03 -6.19
CA ILE A 50 3.89 17.32 -6.33
C ILE A 50 4.08 17.69 -7.81
N SER A 51 4.43 16.74 -8.68
CA SER A 51 4.61 17.02 -10.11
C SER A 51 3.30 17.39 -10.83
N LYS A 52 2.15 17.07 -10.23
CA LYS A 52 0.80 17.47 -10.67
C LYS A 52 0.30 18.73 -9.96
N GLY A 53 1.15 19.41 -9.18
CA GLY A 53 0.75 20.60 -8.41
C GLY A 53 -0.17 20.29 -7.23
N LYS A 54 -0.27 19.02 -6.82
CA LYS A 54 -1.05 18.59 -5.65
C LYS A 54 -0.17 18.63 -4.41
N TYR A 55 -0.50 19.52 -3.48
CA TYR A 55 0.26 19.70 -2.24
C TYR A 55 -0.13 18.62 -1.21
N PRO A 56 0.83 17.86 -0.65
CA PRO A 56 0.54 16.74 0.26
C PRO A 56 -0.47 17.06 1.37
N GLN A 57 -0.40 18.25 1.99
CA GLN A 57 -1.31 18.68 3.07
C GLN A 57 -2.78 18.83 2.65
N HIS A 58 -3.04 18.93 1.35
CA HIS A 58 -4.37 19.09 0.77
C HIS A 58 -4.79 17.88 -0.06
N THR A 59 -3.95 16.85 -0.10
CA THR A 59 -4.19 15.65 -0.88
C THR A 59 -4.99 14.63 -0.06
N ARG A 60 -6.00 14.03 -0.70
CA ARG A 60 -6.69 12.84 -0.18
C ARG A 60 -6.37 11.61 -1.03
N VAL A 61 -5.93 10.54 -0.38
CA VAL A 61 -5.56 9.27 -1.03
C VAL A 61 -6.43 8.15 -0.49
N LEU A 62 -7.01 7.36 -1.40
CA LEU A 62 -7.67 6.10 -1.05
C LEU A 62 -6.65 4.97 -1.10
N VAL A 63 -6.53 4.19 -0.03
CA VAL A 63 -5.76 2.95 0.02
C VAL A 63 -6.75 1.78 0.00
N MET A 64 -6.73 1.02 -1.10
CA MET A 64 -7.55 -0.17 -1.28
C MET A 64 -6.77 -1.41 -0.81
N GLY A 65 -7.18 -1.93 0.33
CA GLY A 65 -6.61 -3.09 1.01
C GLY A 65 -5.73 -2.69 2.20
N ILE A 66 -5.81 -3.45 3.29
CA ILE A 66 -4.93 -3.35 4.45
C ILE A 66 -4.44 -4.74 4.92
N THR A 67 -5.11 -5.81 4.50
CA THR A 67 -4.71 -7.18 4.82
C THR A 67 -3.32 -7.52 4.27
N PHE A 68 -2.66 -8.54 4.84
CA PHE A 68 -1.29 -8.86 4.41
C PHE A 68 -1.24 -9.55 3.04
N LYS A 69 -2.35 -10.15 2.59
CA LYS A 69 -2.52 -10.84 1.30
C LYS A 69 -3.98 -10.77 0.84
N GLU A 70 -4.19 -11.02 -0.44
CA GLU A 70 -5.53 -11.04 -1.03
C GLU A 70 -6.47 -12.10 -0.42
N ASN A 71 -7.75 -11.74 -0.43
CA ASN A 71 -8.91 -12.59 -0.10
C ASN A 71 -8.86 -13.25 1.29
N VAL A 72 -8.24 -12.59 2.26
CA VAL A 72 -8.29 -12.99 3.68
C VAL A 72 -8.53 -11.79 4.57
N SER A 73 -8.93 -12.03 5.82
CA SER A 73 -9.13 -10.99 6.83
C SER A 73 -7.91 -10.66 7.69
N ASP A 74 -6.82 -11.44 7.56
CA ASP A 74 -5.66 -11.29 8.44
C ASP A 74 -4.86 -10.03 8.10
N ILE A 75 -4.78 -9.13 9.08
CA ILE A 75 -4.09 -7.85 8.98
C ILE A 75 -2.69 -7.88 9.59
N ARG A 76 -2.31 -8.94 10.30
CA ARG A 76 -1.09 -8.97 11.11
C ARG A 76 0.16 -8.87 10.23
N ASN A 77 1.11 -8.05 10.66
CA ASN A 77 2.35 -7.77 9.93
C ASN A 77 2.10 -7.29 8.49
N SER A 78 0.99 -6.59 8.24
CA SER A 78 0.74 -5.99 6.94
C SER A 78 1.72 -4.85 6.68
N LYS A 79 2.40 -4.91 5.53
CA LYS A 79 3.24 -3.81 5.05
C LYS A 79 2.45 -2.65 4.47
N VAL A 80 1.13 -2.80 4.34
CA VAL A 80 0.26 -1.69 3.93
C VAL A 80 0.07 -0.71 5.08
N ALA A 81 0.04 -1.18 6.33
CA ALA A 81 0.01 -0.30 7.51
C ALA A 81 1.26 0.60 7.58
N ASP A 82 2.44 0.05 7.28
CA ASP A 82 3.69 0.82 7.16
C ASP A 82 3.57 1.88 6.06
N LEU A 83 2.97 1.53 4.90
CA LEU A 83 2.78 2.46 3.78
C LEU A 83 1.85 3.63 4.17
N ILE A 84 0.73 3.34 4.83
CA ILE A 84 -0.21 4.35 5.32
C ILE A 84 0.49 5.29 6.30
N THR A 85 1.30 4.74 7.22
CA THR A 85 2.09 5.53 8.17
C THR A 85 3.03 6.49 7.44
N GLU A 86 3.77 6.00 6.44
CA GLU A 86 4.69 6.80 5.63
C GLU A 86 3.96 7.91 4.84
N LEU A 87 2.78 7.63 4.29
CA LEU A 87 1.96 8.66 3.63
C LEU A 87 1.50 9.74 4.61
N ASN A 88 1.06 9.34 5.80
CA ASN A 88 0.64 10.28 6.84
C ASN A 88 1.81 11.17 7.33
N LEU A 89 3.06 10.67 7.32
CA LEU A 89 4.25 11.47 7.62
C LEU A 89 4.50 12.59 6.58
N PHE A 90 4.06 12.41 5.34
CA PHE A 90 4.02 13.48 4.34
C PHE A 90 2.81 14.42 4.48
N ALA A 91 2.03 14.29 5.55
CA ALA A 91 0.76 15.00 5.79
C ALA A 91 -0.32 14.72 4.74
N ILE A 92 -0.23 13.58 4.04
CA ILE A 92 -1.26 13.12 3.10
C ILE A 92 -2.41 12.52 3.92
N ARG A 93 -3.64 12.95 3.65
CA ARG A 93 -4.82 12.33 4.26
C ARG A 93 -5.12 11.00 3.58
N THR A 94 -5.16 9.91 4.34
CA THR A 94 -5.46 8.58 3.83
C THR A 94 -6.84 8.10 4.30
N ASP A 95 -7.63 7.58 3.37
CA ASP A 95 -8.79 6.75 3.67
C ASP A 95 -8.46 5.31 3.30
N ILE A 96 -8.88 4.36 4.11
CA ILE A 96 -8.53 2.94 3.92
C ILE A 96 -9.80 2.14 3.77
N HIS A 97 -9.90 1.39 2.69
CA HIS A 97 -11.02 0.49 2.43
C HIS A 97 -10.50 -0.93 2.20
N ASP A 98 -10.99 -1.88 2.99
CA ASP A 98 -10.72 -3.31 2.81
C ASP A 98 -11.98 -4.10 3.20
N PRO A 99 -12.60 -4.84 2.27
CA PRO A 99 -13.87 -5.53 2.51
C PRO A 99 -13.73 -6.78 3.39
N HIS A 100 -12.51 -7.27 3.65
CA HIS A 100 -12.28 -8.47 4.46
C HIS A 100 -11.72 -8.15 5.85
N ALA A 101 -11.14 -6.98 6.06
CA ALA A 101 -10.57 -6.59 7.33
C ALA A 101 -11.64 -6.17 8.35
N SER A 102 -11.43 -6.54 9.62
CA SER A 102 -12.24 -6.02 10.72
C SER A 102 -11.81 -4.60 11.07
N ALA A 103 -12.74 -3.64 11.00
CA ALA A 103 -12.46 -2.25 11.38
C ALA A 103 -12.00 -2.11 12.85
N GLU A 104 -12.56 -2.91 13.75
CA GLU A 104 -12.16 -2.92 15.17
C GLU A 104 -10.72 -3.43 15.34
N GLU A 105 -10.36 -4.51 14.65
CA GLU A 105 -9.00 -5.07 14.72
C GLU A 105 -7.97 -4.11 14.12
N VAL A 106 -8.29 -3.49 12.98
CA VAL A 106 -7.41 -2.48 12.36
C VAL A 106 -7.22 -1.28 13.28
N LYS A 107 -8.28 -0.79 13.91
CA LYS A 107 -8.18 0.34 14.85
C LYS A 107 -7.34 -0.02 16.06
N LYS A 108 -7.50 -1.23 16.59
CA LYS A 108 -6.77 -1.73 17.75
C LYS A 108 -5.28 -1.95 17.45
N GLU A 109 -4.96 -2.55 16.32
CA GLU A 109 -3.58 -2.93 15.96
C GLU A 109 -2.78 -1.74 15.42
N TYR A 110 -3.39 -0.91 14.58
CA TYR A 110 -2.70 0.15 13.82
C TYR A 110 -3.17 1.56 14.12
N GLY A 111 -4.28 1.74 14.85
CA GLY A 111 -4.84 3.07 15.14
C GLY A 111 -5.61 3.70 13.98
N PHE A 112 -5.70 3.03 12.83
CA PHE A 112 -6.38 3.51 11.64
C PHE A 112 -7.88 3.20 11.64
N ASP A 113 -8.67 4.06 11.01
CA ASP A 113 -10.10 3.84 10.77
C ASP A 113 -10.32 3.35 9.33
N LEU A 114 -11.18 2.35 9.17
CA LEU A 114 -11.62 1.89 7.85
C LEU A 114 -12.87 2.64 7.42
N VAL A 115 -12.94 2.99 6.13
CA VAL A 115 -14.18 3.44 5.49
C VAL A 115 -14.92 2.23 4.92
N SER A 116 -16.23 2.17 5.19
CA SER A 116 -17.07 1.07 4.71
C SER A 116 -17.16 1.05 3.18
N GLU A 117 -17.18 2.23 2.57
CA GLU A 117 -17.17 2.42 1.12
C GLU A 117 -16.18 3.53 0.75
N PRO A 118 -15.51 3.43 -0.42
CA PRO A 118 -14.75 4.53 -0.96
C PRO A 118 -15.59 5.80 -1.09
N GLY A 119 -15.01 6.94 -0.71
CA GLY A 119 -15.61 8.25 -0.98
C GLY A 119 -15.36 8.72 -2.43
N GLU A 120 -15.50 10.02 -2.61
CA GLU A 120 -15.23 10.68 -3.88
C GLU A 120 -14.07 11.69 -3.74
N GLN A 121 -13.66 12.25 -4.88
CA GLN A 121 -12.69 13.34 -4.98
C GLN A 121 -11.30 12.99 -4.43
N TYR A 122 -10.86 11.76 -4.66
CA TYR A 122 -9.48 11.37 -4.35
C TYR A 122 -8.50 11.95 -5.36
N ASP A 123 -7.34 12.35 -4.87
CA ASP A 123 -6.23 12.79 -5.70
C ASP A 123 -5.44 11.64 -6.28
N ALA A 124 -5.39 10.54 -5.52
CA ALA A 124 -4.78 9.29 -5.92
C ALA A 124 -5.50 8.10 -5.28
N ILE A 125 -5.43 6.97 -5.97
CA ILE A 125 -5.83 5.67 -5.45
C ILE A 125 -4.59 4.77 -5.40
N VAL A 126 -4.39 4.09 -4.28
CA VAL A 126 -3.38 3.05 -4.10
C VAL A 126 -4.08 1.70 -4.00
N VAL A 127 -3.89 0.85 -5.00
CA VAL A 127 -4.32 -0.55 -4.95
C VAL A 127 -3.20 -1.36 -4.32
N ALA A 128 -3.33 -1.58 -3.01
CA ALA A 128 -2.29 -2.20 -2.20
C ALA A 128 -2.42 -3.73 -2.15
N VAL A 129 -3.64 -4.25 -2.21
CA VAL A 129 -3.94 -5.68 -2.18
C VAL A 129 -4.90 -6.03 -3.32
N ASN A 130 -4.67 -7.14 -4.03
CA ASN A 130 -5.49 -7.54 -5.18
C ASN A 130 -6.69 -8.42 -4.76
N HIS A 131 -7.53 -7.93 -3.86
CA HIS A 131 -8.79 -8.61 -3.51
C HIS A 131 -9.67 -8.76 -4.76
N ASP A 132 -10.40 -9.87 -4.84
CA ASP A 132 -11.32 -10.12 -5.96
C ASP A 132 -12.42 -9.04 -6.06
N ASP A 133 -12.82 -8.45 -4.94
CA ASP A 133 -13.71 -7.30 -4.87
C ASP A 133 -13.14 -6.08 -5.63
N PHE A 134 -11.83 -5.86 -5.55
CA PHE A 134 -11.18 -4.74 -6.24
C PHE A 134 -10.99 -4.98 -7.73
N LYS A 135 -10.84 -6.25 -8.14
CA LYS A 135 -10.73 -6.63 -9.57
C LYS A 135 -11.99 -6.28 -10.38
N ARG A 136 -13.11 -6.06 -9.70
CA ARG A 136 -14.38 -5.67 -10.32
C ARG A 136 -14.43 -4.20 -10.74
N TYR A 137 -13.61 -3.35 -10.12
CA TYR A 137 -13.53 -1.94 -10.51
C TYR A 137 -12.82 -1.82 -11.85
N SER A 138 -13.53 -1.26 -12.83
CA SER A 138 -12.92 -0.83 -14.08
C SER A 138 -12.10 0.46 -13.87
N ILE A 139 -11.26 0.79 -14.84
CA ILE A 139 -10.51 2.06 -14.83
C ILE A 139 -11.47 3.27 -14.79
N ALA A 140 -12.64 3.16 -15.41
CA ALA A 140 -13.66 4.20 -15.37
C ALA A 140 -14.24 4.37 -13.97
N ASP A 141 -14.51 3.26 -13.25
CA ASP A 141 -15.01 3.30 -11.88
C ASP A 141 -13.99 3.95 -10.94
N LEU A 142 -12.71 3.57 -11.06
CA LEU A 142 -11.62 4.20 -10.31
C LEU A 142 -11.52 5.70 -10.60
N LYS A 143 -11.61 6.09 -11.88
CA LYS A 143 -11.54 7.48 -12.31
C LYS A 143 -12.71 8.30 -11.78
N ALA A 144 -13.91 7.72 -11.70
CA ALA A 144 -15.10 8.38 -11.17
C ALA A 144 -14.97 8.75 -9.68
N MET A 145 -14.17 8.00 -8.92
CA MET A 145 -13.87 8.31 -7.52
C MET A 145 -12.80 9.40 -7.34
N MET A 146 -12.14 9.83 -8.41
CA MET A 146 -11.01 10.77 -8.38
C MET A 146 -11.33 12.12 -9.00
N ASN A 147 -10.46 13.11 -8.77
CA ASN A 147 -10.59 14.45 -9.33
C ASN A 147 -9.33 14.93 -10.08
N GLY A 148 -9.54 15.94 -10.94
CA GLY A 148 -8.47 16.68 -11.61
C GLY A 148 -7.54 15.81 -12.44
N ASP A 149 -6.25 15.80 -12.08
CA ASP A 149 -5.22 14.93 -12.64
C ASP A 149 -5.03 13.68 -11.76
N PRO A 150 -5.81 12.61 -11.97
CA PRO A 150 -5.75 11.41 -11.14
C PRO A 150 -4.43 10.65 -11.25
N ILE A 151 -4.08 9.99 -10.14
CA ILE A 151 -2.90 9.13 -10.03
C ILE A 151 -3.32 7.76 -9.50
N LEU A 152 -3.05 6.70 -10.26
CA LEU A 152 -3.22 5.32 -9.81
C LEU A 152 -1.86 4.70 -9.49
N VAL A 153 -1.73 4.22 -8.25
CA VAL A 153 -0.59 3.44 -7.76
C VAL A 153 -1.04 2.00 -7.60
N ASP A 154 -0.57 1.11 -8.45
CA ASP A 154 -0.97 -0.29 -8.49
C ASP A 154 0.20 -1.18 -8.06
N ILE A 155 0.24 -1.54 -6.77
CA ILE A 155 1.41 -2.17 -6.15
C ILE A 155 1.65 -3.58 -6.68
N LYS A 156 0.57 -4.30 -7.01
CA LYS A 156 0.63 -5.70 -7.46
C LYS A 156 0.28 -5.87 -8.95
N ALA A 157 0.31 -4.78 -9.73
CA ALA A 157 0.08 -4.79 -11.18
C ALA A 157 -1.23 -5.47 -11.59
N LEU A 158 -2.33 -5.15 -10.91
CA LEU A 158 -3.67 -5.64 -11.23
C LEU A 158 -4.16 -5.17 -12.61
N TYR A 159 -3.81 -3.95 -13.02
CA TYR A 159 -4.33 -3.34 -14.23
C TYR A 159 -3.31 -3.37 -15.39
N ASP A 160 -3.84 -3.39 -16.62
CA ASP A 160 -3.01 -3.27 -17.81
C ASP A 160 -2.47 -1.84 -17.96
N ARG A 161 -1.14 -1.72 -18.08
CA ARG A 161 -0.43 -0.44 -18.16
C ARG A 161 -0.94 0.43 -19.33
N ALA A 162 -1.02 -0.15 -20.52
CA ALA A 162 -1.35 0.60 -21.73
C ALA A 162 -2.78 1.15 -21.70
N THR A 163 -3.66 0.50 -20.95
CA THR A 163 -5.03 0.96 -20.75
C THR A 163 -5.09 2.07 -19.72
N VAL A 164 -4.41 1.96 -18.57
CA VAL A 164 -4.45 3.00 -17.52
C VAL A 164 -3.76 4.29 -17.96
N GLU A 165 -2.61 4.21 -18.62
CA GLU A 165 -1.81 5.39 -19.02
C GLU A 165 -2.53 6.30 -20.03
N LYS A 166 -3.58 5.80 -20.70
CA LYS A 166 -4.45 6.63 -21.55
C LYS A 166 -5.41 7.51 -20.76
N GLU A 167 -5.74 7.10 -19.53
CA GLU A 167 -6.81 7.70 -18.73
C GLU A 167 -6.30 8.56 -17.57
N MET A 168 -5.11 8.26 -17.04
CA MET A 168 -4.56 8.87 -15.83
C MET A 168 -3.06 8.61 -15.67
N THR A 169 -2.44 9.28 -14.68
CA THR A 169 -1.04 9.00 -14.33
C THR A 169 -0.97 7.64 -13.64
N TYR A 170 -0.10 6.76 -14.12
CA TYR A 170 0.00 5.39 -13.63
C TYR A 170 1.40 5.07 -13.09
N TRP A 171 1.44 4.39 -11.96
CA TRP A 171 2.67 3.82 -11.42
C TRP A 171 2.40 2.43 -10.86
N ARG A 172 3.32 1.51 -11.08
CA ARG A 172 3.32 0.15 -10.52
C ARG A 172 4.75 -0.30 -10.20
N LEU A 173 4.88 -1.30 -9.32
CA LEU A 173 6.16 -1.97 -9.06
C LEU A 173 6.63 -2.80 -10.26
#